data_AF-D0NFQ6-F1
#
_entry.id   AF-D0NFQ6-F1
#
_cell.length_a   1.000
_cell.length_b   1.000
_cell.length_c   1.000
_cell.angle_alpha   90.00
_cell.angle_beta   90.00
_cell.angle_gamma   90.00
#
_symmetry.space_group_name_H-M   'P 1'
#
loop_
_entity.id
_entity.type
_entity.pdbx_description
1 polymer ?
#
loop_
_entity_poly.entity_id
_entity_poly.type
_entity_poly.pdbx_seq_one_letter_code
_entity_poly.pdbx_strand_id
1 'polypeptide(L)'
;MSSSPQHHDEDYEKFFSADLFVNRDAHTALTDGNDIVLELLEENAETNADSSKVKALPLLWGERQSVEAFEQAFPFPIDILIGADVICWPILVKPILQTIKYLLLRSRKPLETKFCCGFVCRAQSTEKLLFQEALAFGFHFERISEDTFLPTPRPSEVISNRELQLIVFTLDPRAPNWNEPVRFADAELANIQTAC
;
A
#
# COMPACT_ATOMS: atom_id res chain seq x y z
N MET A 1 -20.69 40.06 33.01
CA MET A 1 -19.95 38.82 33.32
C MET A 1 -20.42 37.79 32.31
N SER A 2 -19.63 37.59 31.24
CA SER A 2 -19.93 36.63 30.17
C SER A 2 -18.82 35.58 30.21
N SER A 3 -19.18 34.36 30.56
CA SER A 3 -18.29 33.19 30.62
C SER A 3 -18.19 32.56 29.22
N SER A 4 -16.99 32.55 28.66
CA SER A 4 -16.67 31.83 27.42
C SER A 4 -16.77 30.31 27.63
N PRO A 5 -17.20 29.52 26.62
CA PRO A 5 -17.13 28.07 26.69
C PRO A 5 -15.68 27.62 26.50
N GLN A 6 -15.16 26.81 27.42
CA GLN A 6 -13.93 26.05 27.24
C GLN A 6 -14.18 24.97 26.18
N HIS A 7 -13.45 25.05 25.06
CA HIS A 7 -13.36 23.94 24.12
C HIS A 7 -12.47 22.84 24.75
N HIS A 8 -13.03 21.65 24.86
CA HIS A 8 -12.33 20.42 25.23
C HIS A 8 -11.43 20.00 24.06
N ASP A 9 -10.11 20.16 24.23
CA ASP A 9 -9.07 19.72 23.29
C ASP A 9 -8.58 18.27 23.54
N GLU A 10 -9.22 17.50 24.42
CA GLU A 10 -8.64 16.23 24.93
C GLU A 10 -9.01 14.95 24.15
N ASP A 11 -9.84 15.02 23.10
CA ASP A 11 -10.33 13.80 22.41
C ASP A 11 -9.68 13.51 21.03
N TYR A 12 -8.75 14.34 20.55
CA TYR A 12 -8.10 14.13 19.25
C TYR A 12 -6.88 13.18 19.31
N GLU A 13 -6.25 13.03 20.48
CA GLU A 13 -5.04 12.23 20.68
C GLU A 13 -5.30 10.72 20.72
N LYS A 14 -6.57 10.27 20.80
CA LYS A 14 -6.92 8.86 21.03
C LYS A 14 -7.29 8.05 19.77
N PHE A 15 -7.33 8.68 18.60
CA PHE A 15 -7.80 8.04 17.37
C PHE A 15 -6.70 7.46 16.47
N PHE A 16 -5.43 7.53 16.87
CA PHE A 16 -4.30 7.02 16.09
C PHE A 16 -3.45 6.00 16.85
N SER A 17 -4.06 5.09 17.61
CA SER A 17 -3.37 3.84 17.97
C SER A 17 -3.29 2.95 16.73
N ALA A 18 -2.43 3.32 15.79
CA ALA A 18 -2.05 2.45 14.69
C ALA A 18 -1.12 1.39 15.29
N ASP A 19 -1.69 0.26 15.73
CA ASP A 19 -0.89 -0.91 16.06
C ASP A 19 -0.14 -1.31 14.80
N LEU A 20 1.15 -0.98 14.76
CA LEU A 20 2.01 -1.28 13.64
C LEU A 20 2.32 -2.78 13.65
N PHE A 21 1.57 -3.55 12.86
CA PHE A 21 1.83 -4.97 12.67
C PHE A 21 2.99 -5.19 11.69
N VAL A 22 4.23 -5.17 12.19
CA VAL A 22 5.40 -5.63 11.42
C VAL A 22 5.82 -7.03 11.86
N ASN A 23 6.18 -7.87 10.89
CA ASN A 23 6.85 -9.12 11.18
C ASN A 23 8.23 -8.83 11.80
N ARG A 24 8.42 -9.24 13.07
CA ARG A 24 9.63 -8.99 13.85
C ARG A 24 10.92 -9.56 13.25
N ASP A 25 10.80 -10.52 12.34
CA ASP A 25 11.96 -11.17 11.69
C ASP A 25 12.23 -10.66 10.27
N ALA A 26 11.34 -9.84 9.70
CA ALA A 26 11.49 -9.31 8.35
C ALA A 26 12.09 -7.89 8.35
N HIS A 27 12.93 -7.60 7.35
CA HIS A 27 13.21 -6.21 7.00
C HIS A 27 11.98 -5.62 6.31
N THR A 28 11.52 -4.46 6.77
CA THR A 28 10.28 -3.84 6.32
C THR A 28 10.51 -2.38 5.99
N ALA A 29 10.03 -1.95 4.83
CA ALA A 29 9.90 -0.54 4.50
C ALA A 29 8.43 -0.14 4.61
N LEU A 30 8.16 0.89 5.41
CA LEU A 30 6.89 1.61 5.42
C LEU A 30 7.04 2.77 4.46
N THR A 31 6.14 2.92 3.50
CA THR A 31 6.34 3.91 2.43
C THR A 31 5.13 4.78 2.21
N ASP A 32 5.37 6.07 2.00
CA ASP A 32 4.36 7.03 1.57
C ASP A 32 5.00 8.07 0.63
N GLY A 33 4.15 8.84 -0.06
CA GLY A 33 4.55 9.97 -0.90
C GLY A 33 4.47 11.33 -0.20
N ASN A 34 3.97 11.39 1.03
CA ASN A 34 3.79 12.60 1.82
C ASN A 34 4.75 12.64 3.02
N ASP A 35 5.57 13.69 3.08
CA ASP A 35 6.58 13.87 4.14
C ASP A 35 5.97 13.86 5.55
N ILE A 36 4.77 14.42 5.74
CA ILE A 36 4.08 14.42 7.05
C ILE A 36 3.70 12.99 7.46
N VAL A 37 3.27 12.17 6.50
CA VAL A 37 2.95 10.75 6.76
C VAL A 37 4.24 9.98 7.05
N LEU A 38 5.33 10.28 6.36
CA LEU A 38 6.64 9.65 6.61
C LEU A 38 7.16 9.95 8.01
N GLU A 39 7.05 11.20 8.49
CA GLU A 39 7.39 11.56 9.88
C GLU A 39 6.58 10.71 10.88
N LEU A 40 5.27 10.59 10.66
CA LEU A 40 4.41 9.76 11.52
C LEU A 40 4.76 8.26 11.43
N LEU A 41 5.12 7.75 10.26
CA LEU A 41 5.56 6.35 10.09
C LEU A 41 6.89 6.09 10.80
N GLU A 42 7.79 7.07 10.81
CA GLU A 42 9.06 7.00 11.53
C GLU A 42 8.83 6.94 13.03
N GLU A 43 8.03 7.85 13.60
CA GLU A 43 7.66 7.83 15.02
C GLU A 43 7.00 6.51 15.45
N ASN A 44 6.08 5.99 14.62
CA ASN A 44 5.43 4.71 14.87
C ASN A 44 6.41 3.52 14.81
N ALA A 45 7.36 3.54 13.88
CA ALA A 45 8.38 2.50 13.77
C ALA A 45 9.35 2.53 14.96
N GLU A 46 9.80 3.72 15.38
CA GLU A 46 10.67 3.88 16.54
C GLU A 46 10.01 3.42 17.84
N THR A 47 8.71 3.67 17.98
CA THR A 47 7.94 3.30 19.17
C THR A 47 7.64 1.80 19.24
N ASN A 48 7.35 1.17 18.11
CA ASN A 48 6.73 -0.17 18.07
C ASN A 48 7.61 -1.27 17.47
N ALA A 49 8.74 -0.94 16.84
CA ALA A 49 9.53 -1.89 16.07
C ALA A 49 11.04 -1.76 16.29
N ASP A 50 11.78 -2.74 15.78
CA ASP A 50 13.23 -2.70 15.71
C ASP A 50 13.65 -1.77 14.57
N SER A 51 14.20 -0.61 14.91
CA SER A 51 14.66 0.41 13.95
C SER A 51 15.80 -0.06 13.04
N SER A 52 16.47 -1.17 13.37
CA SER A 52 17.43 -1.81 12.46
C SER A 52 16.74 -2.61 11.33
N LYS A 53 15.47 -2.96 11.49
CA LYS A 53 14.69 -3.79 10.55
C LYS A 53 13.58 -3.01 9.85
N VAL A 54 12.98 -2.04 10.52
CA VAL A 54 11.85 -1.26 10.00
C VAL A 54 12.30 0.16 9.72
N LYS A 55 12.00 0.66 8.52
CA LYS A 55 12.32 2.03 8.11
C LYS A 55 11.12 2.67 7.41
N ALA A 56 10.85 3.94 7.71
CA ALA A 56 10.02 4.77 6.86
C ALA A 56 10.85 5.27 5.68
N LEU A 57 10.35 5.12 4.45
CA LEU A 57 11.06 5.51 3.22
C LEU A 57 10.10 6.15 2.22
N PRO A 58 10.50 7.24 1.54
CA PRO A 58 9.66 7.84 0.52
C PRO A 58 9.47 6.90 -0.68
N LEU A 59 8.24 6.80 -1.18
CA LEU A 59 7.93 6.11 -2.43
C LEU A 59 6.74 6.77 -3.14
N LEU A 60 7.02 7.52 -4.19
CA LEU A 60 6.02 8.11 -5.07
C LEU A 60 5.67 7.13 -6.18
N TRP A 61 4.39 6.74 -6.23
CA TRP A 61 3.94 5.77 -7.22
C TRP A 61 4.00 6.35 -8.63
N GLY A 62 4.45 5.54 -9.58
CA GLY A 62 4.52 5.91 -10.99
C GLY A 62 5.71 6.79 -11.36
N GLU A 63 6.63 7.05 -10.40
CA GLU A 63 7.86 7.82 -10.62
C GLU A 63 9.10 6.92 -10.58
N ARG A 64 9.87 6.92 -11.69
CA ARG A 64 11.09 6.12 -11.81
C ARG A 64 12.16 6.51 -10.79
N GLN A 65 12.40 7.80 -10.62
CA GLN A 65 13.47 8.27 -9.74
C GLN A 65 13.18 7.90 -8.27
N SER A 66 11.92 7.99 -7.85
CA SER A 66 11.52 7.59 -6.50
C SER A 66 11.71 6.09 -6.26
N VAL A 67 11.26 5.22 -7.18
CA VAL A 67 11.44 3.77 -6.98
C VAL A 67 12.91 3.35 -7.01
N GLU A 68 13.74 3.99 -7.84
CA GLU A 68 15.19 3.72 -7.90
C GLU A 68 15.89 4.20 -6.61
N ALA A 69 15.49 5.34 -6.04
CA ALA A 69 15.98 5.82 -4.75
C ALA A 69 15.54 4.91 -3.59
N PHE A 70 14.30 4.43 -3.62
CA PHE A 70 13.77 3.46 -2.67
C PHE A 70 14.60 2.16 -2.66
N GLU A 71 14.90 1.58 -3.83
CA GLU A 71 15.73 0.37 -3.92
C GLU A 71 17.14 0.55 -3.34
N GLN A 72 17.71 1.76 -3.48
CA GLN A 72 19.02 2.07 -2.88
C GLN A 72 18.94 2.17 -1.35
N ALA A 73 17.86 2.76 -0.83
CA ALA A 73 17.65 2.94 0.60
C ALA A 73 17.19 1.66 1.33
N PHE A 74 16.52 0.76 0.60
CA PHE A 74 16.08 -0.55 1.07
C PHE A 74 16.81 -1.69 0.32
N PRO A 75 18.07 -1.99 0.67
CA PRO A 75 18.90 -2.97 -0.03
C PRO A 75 18.55 -4.42 0.33
N PHE A 76 17.25 -4.71 0.48
CA PHE A 76 16.72 -6.03 0.77
C PHE A 76 15.80 -6.49 -0.36
N PRO A 77 15.76 -7.79 -0.66
CA PRO A 77 14.81 -8.34 -1.60
C PRO A 77 13.38 -8.14 -1.12
N ILE A 78 12.48 -7.87 -2.06
CA ILE A 78 11.05 -7.76 -1.79
C ILE A 78 10.42 -9.13 -2.02
N ASP A 79 9.91 -9.73 -0.95
CA ASP A 79 9.19 -11.01 -1.01
C ASP A 79 7.66 -10.80 -1.04
N ILE A 80 7.18 -9.69 -0.47
CA ILE A 80 5.77 -9.31 -0.42
C ILE A 80 5.63 -7.79 -0.41
N LEU A 81 4.61 -7.28 -1.09
CA LEU A 81 4.14 -5.91 -0.92
C LEU A 81 2.75 -5.94 -0.31
N ILE A 82 2.46 -4.99 0.56
CA ILE A 82 1.16 -4.86 1.23
C ILE A 82 0.68 -3.42 1.07
N GLY A 83 -0.57 -3.26 0.70
CA GLY A 83 -1.24 -1.96 0.67
C GLY A 83 -2.65 -2.11 1.23
N ALA A 84 -3.06 -1.22 2.14
CA ALA A 84 -4.40 -1.21 2.71
C ALA A 84 -5.12 0.06 2.29
N ASP A 85 -6.25 -0.08 1.57
CA ASP A 85 -7.07 1.04 1.07
C ASP A 85 -6.32 2.05 0.18
N VAL A 86 -5.24 1.60 -0.46
CA VAL A 86 -4.37 2.42 -1.34
C VAL A 86 -4.97 2.71 -2.73
N ILE A 87 -6.08 2.04 -3.09
CA ILE A 87 -6.76 2.23 -4.39
C ILE A 87 -8.04 3.05 -4.18
N CYS A 88 -7.87 4.34 -3.89
CA CYS A 88 -8.98 5.25 -3.62
C CYS A 88 -9.27 6.22 -4.78
N TRP A 89 -8.26 6.60 -5.57
CA TRP A 89 -8.40 7.56 -6.68
C TRP A 89 -8.10 6.92 -8.05
N PRO A 90 -8.98 7.06 -9.06
CA PRO A 90 -8.76 6.52 -10.41
C PRO A 90 -7.42 6.89 -11.03
N ILE A 91 -6.95 8.12 -10.78
CA ILE A 91 -5.70 8.64 -11.36
C ILE A 91 -4.45 7.93 -10.84
N LEU A 92 -4.53 7.32 -9.65
CA LEU A 92 -3.42 6.60 -9.02
C LEU A 92 -3.37 5.11 -9.37
N VAL A 93 -4.43 4.57 -9.97
CA VAL A 93 -4.52 3.14 -10.33
C VAL A 93 -3.36 2.69 -11.22
N LYS A 94 -3.06 3.45 -12.26
CA LYS A 94 -1.96 3.11 -13.17
C LYS A 94 -0.59 3.34 -12.53
N PRO A 95 -0.31 4.50 -11.89
CA PRO A 95 0.93 4.74 -11.14
C PRO A 95 1.29 3.65 -10.13
N ILE A 96 0.33 3.21 -9.31
CA ILE A 96 0.61 2.19 -8.29
C ILE A 96 0.89 0.83 -8.94
N LEU A 97 0.15 0.44 -9.98
CA LEU A 97 0.41 -0.81 -10.71
C LEU A 97 1.76 -0.80 -11.44
N GLN A 98 2.20 0.33 -11.97
CA GLN A 98 3.55 0.49 -12.54
C GLN A 98 4.62 0.21 -11.47
N THR A 99 4.45 0.82 -10.30
CA THR A 99 5.39 0.66 -9.17
C THR A 99 5.43 -0.77 -8.68
N ILE A 100 4.26 -1.39 -8.45
CA ILE A 100 4.15 -2.78 -8.02
C ILE A 100 4.80 -3.71 -9.05
N LYS A 101 4.51 -3.54 -10.34
CA LYS A 101 5.09 -4.38 -11.40
C LYS A 101 6.61 -4.29 -11.42
N TYR A 102 7.14 -3.07 -11.31
CA TYR A 102 8.57 -2.82 -11.29
C TYR A 102 9.25 -3.57 -10.14
N LEU A 103 8.70 -3.43 -8.92
CA LEU A 103 9.23 -4.09 -7.73
C LEU A 103 9.10 -5.62 -7.80
N LEU A 104 7.99 -6.14 -8.33
CA LEU A 104 7.81 -7.59 -8.52
C LEU A 104 8.85 -8.15 -9.50
N LEU A 105 9.05 -7.51 -10.65
CA LEU A 105 10.00 -7.97 -11.67
C LEU A 105 11.45 -8.00 -11.17
N ARG A 106 11.79 -7.18 -10.17
CA ARG A 106 13.14 -7.08 -9.59
C ARG A 106 13.32 -7.87 -8.29
N SER A 107 12.25 -8.47 -7.78
CA SER A 107 12.34 -9.42 -6.68
C SER A 107 13.17 -10.66 -7.06
N ARG A 108 13.61 -11.42 -6.06
CA ARG A 108 14.35 -12.68 -6.28
C ARG A 108 13.54 -13.71 -7.06
N LYS A 109 12.22 -13.69 -6.90
CA LYS A 109 11.30 -14.66 -7.51
C LYS A 109 10.05 -13.97 -8.06
N PRO A 110 10.14 -13.28 -9.21
CA PRO A 110 9.07 -12.42 -9.72
C PRO A 110 7.68 -13.06 -9.85
N LEU A 111 7.63 -14.36 -10.12
CA LEU A 111 6.38 -15.10 -10.27
C LEU A 111 5.80 -15.63 -8.94
N GLU A 112 6.59 -15.61 -7.85
CA GLU A 112 6.16 -16.02 -6.50
C GLU A 112 5.84 -14.81 -5.61
N THR A 113 6.52 -13.68 -5.82
CA THR A 113 6.32 -12.43 -5.10
C THR A 113 4.91 -11.89 -5.34
N LYS A 114 4.27 -11.38 -4.28
CA LYS A 114 2.86 -10.97 -4.30
C LYS A 114 2.68 -9.54 -3.85
N PHE A 115 1.67 -8.88 -4.41
CA PHE A 115 1.09 -7.69 -3.82
C PHE A 115 -0.26 -8.04 -3.18
N CYS A 116 -0.37 -7.87 -1.87
CA CYS A 116 -1.58 -8.08 -1.09
C CYS A 116 -2.26 -6.74 -0.84
N CYS A 117 -3.43 -6.54 -1.47
CA CYS A 117 -4.20 -5.32 -1.36
C CYS A 117 -5.41 -5.55 -0.46
N GLY A 118 -5.42 -4.94 0.72
CA GLY A 118 -6.68 -4.68 1.44
C GLY A 118 -7.47 -3.65 0.64
N PHE A 119 -8.67 -4.00 0.19
CA PHE A 119 -9.46 -3.21 -0.75
C PHE A 119 -10.87 -2.98 -0.22
N VAL A 120 -11.33 -1.74 -0.32
CA VAL A 120 -12.72 -1.37 -0.11
C VAL A 120 -13.25 -0.75 -1.39
N CYS A 121 -14.29 -1.34 -1.98
CA CYS A 121 -14.89 -0.78 -3.19
C CYS A 121 -15.56 0.56 -2.86
N ARG A 122 -14.89 1.67 -3.19
CA ARG A 122 -15.41 3.03 -3.01
C ARG A 122 -16.26 3.50 -4.19
N ALA A 123 -15.87 3.11 -5.40
CA ALA A 123 -16.60 3.33 -6.63
C ALA A 123 -16.35 2.15 -7.60
N GLN A 124 -17.42 1.63 -8.21
CA GLN A 124 -17.33 0.52 -9.16
C GLN A 124 -16.50 0.87 -10.41
N SER A 125 -16.48 2.15 -10.81
CA SER A 125 -15.65 2.62 -11.92
C SER A 125 -14.16 2.49 -11.63
N THR A 126 -13.71 2.84 -10.41
CA THR A 126 -12.32 2.69 -9.98
C THR A 126 -11.92 1.23 -9.88
N GLU A 127 -12.80 0.39 -9.32
CA GLU A 127 -12.57 -1.06 -9.23
C GLU A 127 -12.42 -1.70 -10.62
N LYS A 128 -13.32 -1.35 -11.55
CA LYS A 128 -13.24 -1.83 -12.93
C LYS A 128 -11.95 -1.37 -13.60
N LEU A 129 -11.55 -0.11 -13.40
CA LEU A 129 -10.29 0.42 -13.92
C LEU A 129 -9.08 -0.34 -13.35
N LEU A 130 -9.06 -0.61 -12.03
CA LEU A 130 -8.02 -1.40 -11.37
C LEU A 130 -7.82 -2.74 -12.04
N PHE A 131 -8.89 -3.50 -12.25
CA PHE A 131 -8.78 -4.83 -12.86
C PHE A 131 -8.42 -4.77 -14.34
N GLN A 132 -8.93 -3.80 -15.09
CA GLN A 132 -8.56 -3.60 -16.49
C GLN A 132 -7.07 -3.29 -16.64
N GLU A 133 -6.55 -2.34 -15.85
CA GLU A 133 -5.14 -1.97 -15.86
C GLU A 133 -4.28 -3.13 -15.35
N ALA A 134 -4.69 -3.85 -14.29
CA ALA A 134 -3.94 -5.01 -13.80
C ALA A 134 -3.72 -6.07 -14.89
N LEU A 135 -4.75 -6.42 -15.65
CA LEU A 135 -4.60 -7.30 -16.82
C LEU A 135 -3.69 -6.69 -17.90
N ALA A 136 -3.84 -5.39 -18.17
CA ALA A 136 -3.01 -4.67 -19.15
C ALA A 136 -1.53 -4.55 -18.74
N PHE A 137 -1.22 -4.71 -17.45
CA PHE A 137 0.14 -4.84 -16.93
C PHE A 137 0.64 -6.29 -16.84
N GLY A 138 -0.21 -7.28 -17.12
CA GLY A 138 0.14 -8.70 -17.11
C GLY A 138 0.08 -9.32 -15.72
N PHE A 139 -0.75 -8.77 -14.83
CA PHE A 139 -1.05 -9.39 -13.53
C PHE A 139 -2.16 -10.44 -13.66
N HIS A 140 -2.03 -11.49 -12.88
CA HIS A 140 -3.15 -12.27 -12.37
C HIS A 140 -3.58 -11.71 -11.01
N PHE A 141 -4.86 -11.80 -10.69
CA PHE A 141 -5.36 -11.46 -9.37
C PHE A 141 -6.48 -12.39 -8.92
N GLU A 142 -6.58 -12.57 -7.61
CA GLU A 142 -7.61 -13.36 -6.96
C GLU A 142 -8.18 -12.62 -5.75
N ARG A 143 -9.47 -12.82 -5.48
CA ARG A 143 -10.13 -12.37 -4.25
C ARG A 143 -10.03 -13.48 -3.22
N ILE A 144 -9.45 -13.16 -2.06
CA ILE A 144 -9.33 -14.08 -0.95
C ILE A 144 -10.54 -13.89 -0.04
N SER A 145 -11.24 -14.98 0.25
CA SER A 145 -12.38 -14.95 1.17
C SER A 145 -11.91 -14.62 2.59
N GLU A 146 -12.65 -13.75 3.26
CA GLU A 146 -12.40 -13.36 4.65
C GLU A 146 -12.36 -14.56 5.62
N ASP A 147 -13.16 -15.60 5.36
CA ASP A 147 -13.18 -16.82 6.18
C ASP A 147 -11.86 -17.59 6.17
N THR A 148 -10.95 -17.29 5.23
CA THR A 148 -9.64 -17.95 5.15
C THR A 148 -8.61 -17.38 6.12
N PHE A 149 -8.81 -16.14 6.60
CA PHE A 149 -7.82 -15.45 7.44
C PHE A 149 -8.41 -14.75 8.66
N LEU A 150 -9.72 -14.49 8.70
CA LEU A 150 -10.38 -14.00 9.89
C LEU A 150 -10.84 -15.15 10.79
N PRO A 151 -10.76 -14.98 12.14
CA PRO A 151 -11.25 -15.99 13.07
C PRO A 151 -12.77 -16.20 12.94
N THR A 152 -13.20 -17.44 13.14
CA THR A 152 -14.61 -17.83 13.17
C THR A 152 -14.96 -18.37 14.57
N PRO A 153 -15.90 -17.76 15.31
CA PRO A 153 -16.73 -16.62 14.92
C PRO A 153 -15.95 -15.30 14.87
N ARG A 154 -16.42 -14.36 14.03
CA ARG A 154 -15.82 -13.03 13.92
C ARG A 154 -15.95 -12.27 15.25
N PRO A 155 -14.88 -11.64 15.77
CA PRO A 155 -14.95 -10.81 16.97
C PRO A 155 -15.93 -9.66 16.76
N SER A 156 -16.70 -9.33 17.80
CA SER A 156 -17.72 -8.27 17.73
C SER A 156 -17.14 -6.88 17.47
N GLU A 157 -15.88 -6.63 17.82
CA GLU A 157 -15.19 -5.38 17.50
C GLU A 157 -14.72 -5.27 16.03
N VAL A 158 -14.71 -6.36 15.26
CA VAL A 158 -14.30 -6.34 13.85
C VAL A 158 -15.53 -6.04 12.98
N ILE A 159 -15.91 -4.77 12.95
CA ILE A 159 -17.04 -4.24 12.17
C ILE A 159 -16.55 -3.34 11.05
N SER A 160 -17.22 -3.40 9.90
CA SER A 160 -17.02 -2.47 8.80
C SER A 160 -18.36 -2.12 8.16
N ASN A 161 -18.53 -0.85 7.80
CA ASN A 161 -19.72 -0.38 7.07
C ASN A 161 -19.72 -0.80 5.60
N ARG A 162 -18.58 -1.31 5.10
CA ARG A 162 -18.41 -1.79 3.72
C ARG A 162 -17.71 -3.14 3.75
N GLU A 163 -17.95 -3.94 2.73
CA GLU A 163 -17.24 -5.19 2.55
C GLU A 163 -15.73 -4.92 2.45
N LEU A 164 -14.95 -5.55 3.34
CA LEU A 164 -13.50 -5.55 3.30
C LEU A 164 -13.06 -6.72 2.42
N GLN A 165 -12.24 -6.45 1.42
CA GLN A 165 -11.77 -7.47 0.49
C GLN A 165 -10.25 -7.58 0.59
N LEU A 166 -9.71 -8.79 0.46
CA LEU A 166 -8.29 -8.99 0.21
C LEU A 166 -8.12 -9.44 -1.24
N ILE A 167 -7.37 -8.66 -2.01
CA ILE A 167 -7.06 -8.96 -3.41
C ILE A 167 -5.56 -9.21 -3.52
N VAL A 168 -5.19 -10.38 -4.02
CA VAL A 168 -3.78 -10.75 -4.19
C VAL A 168 -3.42 -10.68 -5.65
N PHE A 169 -2.39 -9.91 -5.98
CA PHE A 169 -1.86 -9.73 -7.33
C PHE A 169 -0.52 -10.44 -7.48
N THR A 170 -0.33 -11.11 -8.61
CA THR A 170 0.91 -11.80 -9.02
C THR A 170 1.16 -11.56 -10.50
N LEU A 171 2.41 -11.66 -10.96
CA LEU A 171 2.69 -11.64 -12.41
C LEU A 171 2.18 -12.94 -13.06
N ASP A 172 1.43 -12.85 -14.16
CA ASP A 172 0.93 -14.03 -14.87
C ASP A 172 1.89 -14.44 -16.00
N PRO A 173 2.64 -15.54 -15.89
CA PRO A 173 3.57 -15.96 -16.93
C PRO A 173 2.89 -16.31 -18.27
N ARG A 174 1.56 -16.46 -18.29
CA ARG A 174 0.77 -16.71 -19.51
C ARG A 174 0.36 -15.41 -20.21
N ALA A 175 0.40 -14.27 -19.54
CA ALA A 175 0.06 -12.98 -20.13
C ALA A 175 1.26 -12.45 -20.94
N PRO A 176 1.14 -12.16 -22.25
CA PRO A 176 2.30 -11.86 -23.11
C PRO A 176 3.15 -10.67 -22.65
N ASN A 177 2.55 -9.76 -21.88
CA ASN A 177 3.09 -8.51 -21.38
C ASN A 177 3.66 -8.59 -19.95
N TRP A 178 3.64 -9.76 -19.29
CA TRP A 178 3.96 -9.88 -17.85
C TRP A 178 5.39 -9.41 -17.52
N ASN A 179 6.35 -9.68 -18.40
CA ASN A 179 7.77 -9.35 -18.23
C ASN A 179 8.21 -8.10 -18.99
N GLU A 180 7.28 -7.37 -19.63
CA GLU A 180 7.62 -6.14 -20.32
C GLU A 180 8.16 -5.09 -19.33
N PRO A 181 9.25 -4.37 -19.68
CA PRO A 181 9.77 -3.29 -18.85
C PRO A 181 8.71 -2.24 -18.56
N VAL A 182 8.62 -1.81 -17.30
CA VAL A 182 7.70 -0.76 -16.88
C VAL A 182 8.10 0.57 -17.50
N ARG A 183 7.15 1.19 -18.20
CA ARG A 183 7.24 2.58 -18.66
C ARG A 183 6.52 3.46 -17.65
N PHE A 184 7.28 4.22 -16.86
CA PHE A 184 6.74 5.16 -15.88
C PHE A 184 6.16 6.40 -16.57
N ALA A 185 5.17 7.00 -15.94
CA ALA A 185 4.44 8.15 -16.49
C ALA A 185 5.03 9.48 -15.99
N ASP A 186 6.36 9.55 -15.80
CA ASP A 186 7.12 10.58 -15.06
C ASP A 186 6.70 12.05 -15.36
N ALA A 187 6.11 12.34 -16.53
CA ALA A 187 5.67 13.68 -16.95
C ALA A 187 4.21 14.05 -16.61
N GLU A 188 3.33 13.09 -16.30
CA GLU A 188 1.88 13.33 -16.11
C GLU A 188 1.46 13.49 -14.64
N LEU A 189 2.37 13.24 -13.68
CA LEU A 189 2.07 13.18 -12.24
C LEU A 189 2.63 14.36 -11.42
N ALA A 190 3.27 15.34 -12.06
CA ALA A 190 4.03 16.42 -11.39
C ALA A 190 3.24 17.30 -10.39
N ASN A 191 1.91 17.18 -10.35
CA ASN A 191 1.03 17.95 -9.45
C ASN A 191 0.12 17.08 -8.57
N ILE A 192 0.33 15.76 -8.54
CA ILE A 192 -0.49 14.84 -7.76
C ILE A 192 0.41 14.28 -6.67
N GLN A 193 0.17 14.69 -5.42
CA GLN A 193 0.66 13.89 -4.30
C GLN A 193 0.08 12.49 -4.50
N THR A 194 0.94 11.52 -4.81
CA THR A 194 0.54 10.11 -4.99
C THR A 194 0.35 9.39 -3.66
N ALA A 195 0.29 10.15 -2.57
CA ALA A 195 -0.01 9.73 -1.21
C ALA A 195 -1.48 9.32 -1.07
N CYS A 196 -1.74 8.39 -0.16
CA CYS A 196 -3.07 8.04 0.32
C CYS A 196 -3.20 8.41 1.80
#